data_AF-A0A7C8YJY7-F1
#
_entry.id   AF-A0A7C8YJY7-F1
#
_cell.length_a   1.000
_cell.length_b   1.000
_cell.length_c   1.000
_cell.angle_alpha   90.00
_cell.angle_beta   90.00
_cell.angle_gamma   90.00
#
_symmetry.space_group_name_H-M   'P 1'
#
loop_
_entity.id
_entity.type
_entity.pdbx_description
1 polymer ?
#
loop_
_entity_poly.entity_id
_entity_poly.type
_entity_poly.pdbx_seq_one_letter_code
_entity_poly.pdbx_strand_id
1 'polypeptide(L)'
;AWQLLAIFLATIVGIITQPLPFGAVALAALGATVLTKTLPFSVAFSAFSDPIPWLIALAFFFARGFIKTGLGNRVAYHFVRLFGRTSLGLCYSLVLSEALLAPAIPSVSARAGGVMLPVIKALCAACGSNAGDGTEKKLGSWL
;
A
#
# COMPACT_ATOMS: atom_id res chain seq x y z
N ALA A 1 -18.96 18.44 25.45
CA ALA A 1 -19.01 18.44 23.97
C ALA A 1 -17.76 19.07 23.34
N TRP A 2 -17.38 20.31 23.70
CA TRP A 2 -16.22 21.00 23.08
C TRP A 2 -14.84 20.40 23.32
N GLN A 3 -14.62 19.73 24.45
CA GLN A 3 -13.34 19.06 24.68
C GLN A 3 -13.07 17.91 23.68
N LEU A 4 -14.10 17.11 23.37
CA LEU A 4 -13.94 16.01 22.40
C LEU A 4 -13.70 16.56 21.00
N LEU A 5 -14.42 17.62 20.62
CA LEU A 5 -14.21 18.32 19.35
C LEU A 5 -12.79 18.91 19.26
N ALA A 6 -12.29 19.53 20.32
CA ALA A 6 -10.94 20.08 20.37
C ALA A 6 -9.88 18.99 20.21
N ILE A 7 -10.03 17.85 20.89
CA ILE A 7 -9.11 16.72 20.76
C ILE A 7 -9.17 16.14 19.34
N PHE A 8 -10.36 16.03 18.77
CA PHE A 8 -10.54 15.55 17.39
C PHE A 8 -9.84 16.46 16.38
N LEU A 9 -10.07 17.78 16.44
CA LEU A 9 -9.41 18.75 15.56
C LEU A 9 -7.89 18.76 15.77
N ALA A 10 -7.41 18.70 17.01
CA ALA A 10 -5.99 18.59 17.31
C ALA A 10 -5.37 17.30 16.74
N THR A 11 -6.11 16.19 16.75
CA THR A 11 -5.68 14.93 16.15
C THR A 11 -5.57 15.04 14.63
N ILE A 12 -6.54 15.67 13.97
CA ILE A 12 -6.50 15.92 12.52
C ILE A 12 -5.29 16.77 12.16
N VAL A 13 -5.09 17.89 12.87
CA VAL A 13 -3.93 18.77 12.66
C VAL A 13 -2.64 18.00 12.89
N GLY A 14 -2.55 17.20 13.96
CA GLY A 14 -1.40 16.33 14.22
C GLY A 14 -1.13 15.32 13.10
N ILE A 15 -2.17 14.68 12.56
CA ILE A 15 -2.03 13.73 11.45
C ILE A 15 -1.55 14.43 10.17
N ILE A 16 -2.04 15.65 9.88
CA ILE A 16 -1.67 16.41 8.68
C ILE A 16 -0.25 16.97 8.80
N THR A 17 0.10 17.52 9.96
CA THR A 17 1.43 18.10 10.21
C THR A 17 2.52 17.05 10.39
N GLN A 18 2.13 15.79 10.60
CA GLN A 18 3.04 14.63 10.72
C GLN A 18 4.26 14.87 11.64
N PRO A 19 4.10 15.43 12.87
CA PRO A 19 5.22 15.60 13.78
C PRO A 19 5.73 14.23 14.32
N LEU A 20 4.86 13.22 14.28
CA LEU A 20 5.09 11.85 14.70
C LEU A 20 4.43 10.89 13.71
N PRO A 21 4.80 9.59 13.70
CA PRO A 21 4.11 8.58 12.92
C PRO A 21 2.61 8.56 13.22
N PHE A 22 1.79 8.30 12.19
CA PHE A 22 0.33 8.32 12.27
C PHE A 22 -0.24 7.60 13.51
N GLY A 23 0.24 6.39 13.78
CA GLY A 23 -0.21 5.60 14.93
C GLY A 23 0.14 6.22 16.29
N ALA A 24 1.29 6.90 16.40
CA ALA A 24 1.70 7.56 17.62
C ALA A 24 0.82 8.78 17.93
N VAL A 25 0.47 9.58 16.90
CA VAL A 25 -0.47 10.70 17.06
C VAL A 25 -1.85 10.20 17.49
N ALA A 26 -2.37 9.13 16.86
CA ALA A 26 -3.66 8.54 17.21
C ALA A 26 -3.69 7.97 18.65
N LEU A 27 -2.62 7.30 19.09
CA LEU A 27 -2.50 6.80 20.46
C LEU A 27 -2.36 7.94 21.49
N ALA A 28 -1.62 9.00 21.16
CA ALA A 28 -1.53 10.18 22.02
C ALA A 28 -2.89 10.87 22.17
N ALA A 29 -3.68 10.97 21.10
CA ALA A 29 -5.04 11.50 21.14
C ALA A 29 -5.97 10.64 22.01
N LEU A 30 -5.90 9.30 21.89
CA LEU A 30 -6.63 8.37 22.76
C LEU A 30 -6.23 8.51 24.23
N GLY A 31 -4.92 8.65 24.50
CA GLY A 31 -4.40 8.91 25.83
C GLY A 31 -4.94 10.22 26.38
N ALA A 32 -4.94 11.28 25.57
CA ALA A 32 -5.49 12.58 25.94
C ALA A 32 -6.98 12.49 26.29
N THR A 33 -7.82 11.82 25.48
CA THR A 33 -9.26 11.67 25.76
C THR A 33 -9.55 10.96 27.08
N VAL A 34 -8.76 9.95 27.44
CA VAL A 34 -8.91 9.23 28.72
C VAL A 34 -8.38 10.06 29.89
N LEU A 35 -7.20 10.68 29.74
CA LEU A 35 -6.56 11.48 30.79
C LEU A 35 -7.40 12.72 31.17
N THR A 36 -7.99 13.40 30.19
CA THR A 36 -8.88 14.54 30.43
C THR A 36 -10.30 14.11 30.81
N LYS A 37 -10.55 12.81 31.00
CA LYS A 37 -11.85 12.19 31.33
C LYS A 37 -12.97 12.57 30.37
N THR A 38 -12.63 12.86 29.12
CA THR A 38 -13.59 13.24 28.08
C THR A 38 -14.43 12.04 27.64
N LEU A 39 -13.81 10.85 27.64
CA LEU A 39 -14.46 9.57 27.41
C LEU A 39 -13.98 8.54 28.43
N PRO A 40 -14.85 7.62 28.88
CA PRO A 40 -14.43 6.50 29.70
C PRO A 40 -13.55 5.54 28.90
N PHE A 41 -12.64 4.85 29.59
CA PHE A 41 -11.67 3.94 28.98
C PHE A 41 -12.33 2.91 28.05
N SER A 42 -13.44 2.30 28.48
CA SER A 42 -14.16 1.30 27.69
C SER A 42 -14.68 1.82 26.35
N VAL A 43 -15.11 3.09 26.30
CA VAL A 43 -15.60 3.72 25.07
C VAL A 43 -14.44 4.20 24.21
N ALA A 44 -13.36 4.70 24.81
CA ALA A 44 -12.18 5.12 24.05
C ALA A 44 -11.51 3.96 23.30
N PHE A 45 -11.54 2.75 23.88
CA PHE A 45 -10.91 1.55 23.30
C PHE A 45 -11.89 0.58 22.61
N SER A 46 -13.19 0.89 22.54
CA SER A 46 -14.17 -0.02 21.93
C SER A 46 -13.86 -0.35 20.46
N ALA A 47 -13.28 0.60 19.73
CA ALA A 47 -12.88 0.44 18.33
C ALA A 47 -11.81 -0.66 18.10
N PHE A 48 -11.04 -1.05 19.13
CA PHE A 48 -10.07 -2.15 19.02
C PHE A 48 -10.74 -3.54 19.04
N SER A 49 -11.98 -3.60 19.52
CA SER A 49 -12.80 -4.82 19.51
C SER A 49 -13.59 -5.00 18.22
N ASP A 50 -13.59 -3.98 17.33
CA ASP A 50 -14.28 -4.09 16.04
C ASP A 50 -13.57 -5.10 15.13
N PRO A 51 -14.30 -6.01 14.48
CA PRO A 51 -13.70 -7.03 13.62
C PRO A 51 -13.14 -6.46 12.31
N ILE A 52 -13.63 -5.29 11.87
CA ILE A 52 -13.27 -4.70 10.57
C ILE A 52 -11.78 -4.31 10.51
N PRO A 53 -11.20 -3.55 11.46
CA PRO A 53 -9.76 -3.28 11.48
C PRO A 53 -8.88 -4.54 11.50
N TRP A 54 -9.30 -5.58 12.22
CA TRP A 54 -8.57 -6.84 12.29
C TRP A 54 -8.61 -7.62 10.97
N LEU A 55 -9.75 -7.59 10.26
CA LEU A 55 -9.85 -8.16 8.93
C LEU A 55 -8.89 -7.47 7.96
N ILE A 56 -8.79 -6.13 8.04
CA ILE A 56 -7.83 -5.35 7.25
C ILE A 56 -6.39 -5.76 7.61
N ALA A 57 -6.05 -5.83 8.89
CA ALA A 57 -4.71 -6.24 9.35
C ALA A 57 -4.30 -7.63 8.82
N LEU A 58 -5.21 -8.62 8.87
CA LEU A 58 -4.99 -9.94 8.31
C LEU A 58 -4.74 -9.90 6.80
N ALA A 59 -5.52 -9.12 6.05
CA ALA A 59 -5.32 -8.97 4.61
C ALA A 59 -3.95 -8.35 4.27
N PHE A 60 -3.45 -7.40 5.08
CA PHE A 60 -2.08 -6.87 4.94
C PHE A 60 -1.01 -7.94 5.23
N PHE A 61 -1.22 -8.83 6.22
CA PHE A 61 -0.30 -9.94 6.47
C PHE A 61 -0.24 -10.92 5.30
N PHE A 62 -1.40 -11.28 4.72
CA PHE A 62 -1.45 -12.11 3.51
C PHE A 62 -0.72 -11.45 2.35
N ALA A 63 -0.96 -10.16 2.10
CA ALA A 63 -0.24 -9.39 1.08
C ALA A 63 1.28 -9.44 1.27
N ARG A 64 1.76 -9.26 2.51
CA ARG A 64 3.20 -9.36 2.80
C ARG A 64 3.73 -10.76 2.51
N GLY A 65 2.94 -11.81 2.77
CA GLY A 65 3.22 -13.19 2.36
C GLY A 65 3.38 -13.36 0.84
N PHE A 66 2.49 -12.78 0.04
CA PHE A 66 2.57 -12.78 -1.43
C PHE A 66 3.84 -12.09 -1.93
N ILE A 67 4.22 -10.96 -1.33
CA ILE A 67 5.44 -10.22 -1.68
C ILE A 67 6.67 -11.03 -1.28
N LYS A 68 6.73 -11.55 -0.05
CA LYS A 68 7.89 -12.29 0.46
C LYS A 68 8.15 -13.60 -0.30
N THR A 69 7.09 -14.30 -0.72
CA THR A 69 7.21 -15.53 -1.51
C THR A 69 7.50 -15.28 -3.00
N GLY A 70 7.36 -14.03 -3.46
CA GLY A 70 7.48 -13.67 -4.87
C GLY A 70 6.34 -14.19 -5.74
N LEU A 71 5.22 -14.63 -5.14
CA LEU A 71 4.06 -15.15 -5.89
C LEU A 71 3.51 -14.10 -6.86
N GLY A 72 3.44 -12.83 -6.45
CA GLY A 72 3.05 -11.72 -7.32
C GLY A 72 3.92 -11.60 -8.56
N ASN A 73 5.25 -11.73 -8.40
CA ASN A 73 6.20 -11.68 -9.52
C ASN A 73 5.99 -12.86 -10.47
N ARG A 74 5.75 -14.07 -9.95
CA ARG A 74 5.47 -15.26 -10.78
C ARG A 74 4.20 -15.09 -11.61
N VAL A 75 3.12 -14.57 -11.00
CA VAL A 75 1.87 -14.29 -11.71
C VAL A 75 2.09 -13.24 -12.81
N ALA A 76 2.79 -12.15 -12.50
CA ALA A 76 3.11 -11.13 -13.49
C ALA A 76 3.94 -11.69 -14.66
N TYR A 77 4.95 -12.51 -14.38
CA TYR A 77 5.73 -13.16 -15.44
C TYR A 77 4.92 -14.16 -16.28
N HIS A 78 3.90 -14.81 -15.73
CA HIS A 78 2.98 -15.63 -16.54
C HIS A 78 2.17 -14.79 -17.53
N PHE A 79 1.66 -13.63 -17.11
CA PHE A 79 0.96 -12.71 -18.02
C PHE A 79 1.89 -12.14 -19.09
N VAL A 80 3.10 -11.75 -18.71
CA VAL A 80 4.15 -11.33 -19.67
C VAL A 80 4.44 -12.44 -20.67
N ARG A 81 4.58 -13.70 -20.22
CA ARG A 81 4.85 -14.82 -21.12
C ARG A 81 3.71 -15.06 -22.12
N LEU A 82 2.47 -14.82 -21.71
CA LEU A 82 1.29 -15.03 -22.55
C LEU A 82 1.10 -13.89 -23.57
N PHE A 83 1.31 -12.64 -23.18
CA PHE A 83 0.91 -11.46 -23.99
C PHE A 83 2.06 -10.48 -24.33
N GLY A 84 3.25 -10.63 -23.75
CA GLY A 84 4.36 -9.68 -23.80
C GLY A 84 5.22 -9.70 -25.07
N ARG A 85 4.66 -10.09 -26.22
CA ARG A 85 5.42 -10.14 -27.50
C ARG A 85 5.65 -8.75 -28.11
N THR A 86 4.86 -7.76 -27.71
CA THR A 86 4.97 -6.36 -28.15
C THR A 86 4.99 -5.44 -26.93
N SER A 87 5.50 -4.21 -27.08
CA SER A 87 5.45 -3.20 -26.02
C SER A 87 4.01 -2.98 -25.52
N LEU A 88 3.05 -2.83 -26.44
CA LEU A 88 1.63 -2.75 -26.09
C LEU A 88 1.13 -3.96 -25.29
N GLY A 89 1.49 -5.17 -25.70
CA GLY A 89 1.15 -6.39 -25.00
C GLY A 89 1.76 -6.48 -23.60
N LEU A 90 2.98 -5.96 -23.41
CA LEU A 90 3.62 -5.88 -22.10
C LEU A 90 2.83 -5.00 -21.13
N CYS A 91 2.43 -3.79 -21.52
CA CYS A 91 1.60 -2.94 -20.64
C CYS A 91 0.27 -3.59 -20.31
N TYR A 92 -0.45 -4.12 -21.30
CA TYR A 92 -1.73 -4.79 -21.04
C TYR A 92 -1.54 -6.00 -20.12
N SER A 93 -0.43 -6.74 -20.24
CA SER A 93 -0.11 -7.84 -19.35
C SER A 93 0.14 -7.41 -17.90
N LEU A 94 0.78 -6.25 -17.70
CA LEU A 94 1.01 -5.67 -16.38
C LEU A 94 -0.30 -5.17 -15.76
N VAL A 95 -1.14 -4.48 -16.53
CA VAL A 95 -2.46 -4.02 -16.09
C VAL A 95 -3.37 -5.19 -15.70
N LEU A 96 -3.43 -6.24 -16.53
CA LEU A 96 -4.19 -7.46 -16.22
C LEU A 96 -3.65 -8.16 -14.97
N SER A 97 -2.33 -8.23 -14.83
CA SER A 97 -1.71 -8.78 -13.63
C SER A 97 -2.01 -7.94 -12.40
N GLU A 98 -2.08 -6.60 -12.50
CA GLU A 98 -2.45 -5.73 -11.40
C GLU A 98 -3.91 -5.95 -11.00
N ALA A 99 -4.81 -6.00 -11.99
CA ALA A 99 -6.23 -6.26 -11.78
C ALA A 99 -6.48 -7.60 -11.10
N LEU A 100 -5.73 -8.65 -11.47
CA LEU A 100 -5.87 -9.98 -10.86
C LEU A 100 -5.24 -10.04 -9.45
N LEU A 101 -4.17 -9.28 -9.19
CA LEU A 101 -3.55 -9.22 -7.86
C LEU A 101 -4.28 -8.26 -6.91
N ALA A 102 -5.12 -7.36 -7.41
CA ALA A 102 -5.81 -6.34 -6.62
C ALA A 102 -6.71 -6.91 -5.50
N PRO A 103 -7.49 -7.99 -5.71
CA PRO A 103 -8.28 -8.60 -4.65
C PRO A 103 -7.42 -9.28 -3.56
N ALA A 104 -6.23 -9.77 -3.92
CA ALA A 104 -5.35 -10.49 -3.00
C ALA A 104 -4.43 -9.57 -2.18
N ILE A 105 -4.08 -8.39 -2.72
CA ILE A 105 -3.19 -7.42 -2.07
C ILE A 105 -3.97 -6.10 -1.88
N PRO A 106 -4.49 -5.81 -0.67
CA PRO A 106 -5.37 -4.67 -0.41
C PRO A 106 -4.64 -3.30 -0.36
N SER A 107 -3.35 -3.25 -0.69
CA SER A 107 -2.54 -2.04 -0.63
C SER A 107 -1.94 -1.71 -1.99
N VAL A 108 -2.35 -0.57 -2.55
CA VAL A 108 -1.84 -0.07 -3.84
C VAL A 108 -0.33 0.13 -3.79
N SER A 109 0.20 0.77 -2.74
CA SER A 109 1.64 0.98 -2.58
C SER A 109 2.42 -0.34 -2.50
N ALA A 110 1.85 -1.36 -1.84
CA ALA A 110 2.46 -2.68 -1.76
C ALA A 110 2.46 -3.41 -3.12
N ARG A 111 1.39 -3.27 -3.93
CA ARG A 111 1.35 -3.82 -5.30
C ARG A 111 2.33 -3.10 -6.23
N ALA A 112 2.29 -1.76 -6.25
CA ALA A 112 3.13 -0.93 -7.11
C ALA A 112 4.62 -1.12 -6.80
N GLY A 113 5.02 -0.91 -5.54
CA GLY A 113 6.43 -0.98 -5.13
C GLY A 113 6.95 -2.41 -4.91
N GLY A 114 6.12 -3.31 -4.40
CA GLY A 114 6.54 -4.66 -4.01
C GLY A 114 6.46 -5.71 -5.12
N VAL A 115 5.56 -5.52 -6.11
CA VAL A 115 5.36 -6.49 -7.20
C VAL A 115 5.65 -5.88 -8.56
N MET A 116 5.00 -4.76 -8.91
CA MET A 116 5.12 -4.20 -10.26
C MET A 116 6.50 -3.60 -10.55
N LEU A 117 7.05 -2.81 -9.64
CA LEU A 117 8.34 -2.15 -9.85
C LEU A 117 9.49 -3.15 -10.12
N PRO A 118 9.68 -4.24 -9.35
CA PRO A 118 10.68 -5.26 -9.67
C PRO A 118 10.46 -5.93 -11.04
N VAL A 119 9.21 -6.22 -11.40
CA VAL A 119 8.85 -6.84 -12.68
C VAL A 119 9.16 -5.89 -13.84
N ILE A 120 8.71 -4.63 -13.76
CA ILE A 120 8.98 -3.60 -14.77
C ILE A 120 10.49 -3.41 -14.94
N LYS A 121 11.25 -3.28 -13.85
CA LYS A 121 12.71 -3.17 -13.92
C LYS A 121 13.37 -4.37 -14.61
N ALA A 122 12.94 -5.59 -14.32
CA ALA A 122 13.47 -6.78 -14.95
C ALA A 122 13.16 -6.83 -16.46
N LEU A 123 11.95 -6.41 -16.87
CA LEU A 123 11.55 -6.30 -18.28
C LEU A 123 12.35 -5.23 -19.02
N CYS A 124 12.48 -4.05 -18.42
CA CYS A 124 13.28 -2.95 -18.96
C CYS A 124 14.73 -3.37 -19.19
N ALA A 125 15.36 -4.05 -18.23
CA ALA A 125 16.70 -4.60 -18.37
C ALA A 125 16.78 -5.66 -19.49
N ALA A 126 15.82 -6.58 -19.57
CA ALA A 126 15.77 -7.61 -20.61
C ALA A 126 15.58 -7.02 -22.03
N CYS A 127 14.90 -5.87 -22.14
CA CYS A 127 14.72 -5.14 -23.39
C CYS A 127 15.81 -4.09 -23.67
N GLY A 128 16.87 -4.01 -22.85
CA GLY A 128 17.98 -3.07 -23.04
C GLY A 128 17.57 -1.60 -22.89
N SER A 129 16.63 -1.33 -21.98
CA SER A 129 16.09 -0.01 -21.64
C SER A 129 16.38 0.28 -20.16
N ASN A 130 17.49 0.94 -19.84
CA ASN A 130 17.83 1.30 -18.45
C ASN A 130 17.68 2.80 -18.21
N ALA A 131 17.55 3.19 -16.95
CA ALA A 131 17.63 4.59 -16.54
C ALA A 131 19.09 5.03 -16.42
N GLY A 132 19.42 6.22 -16.92
CA GLY A 132 20.74 6.86 -16.82
C GLY A 132 21.70 6.64 -18.00
N ASP A 133 21.42 5.70 -18.91
CA ASP A 133 22.27 5.40 -20.08
C ASP A 133 21.70 5.95 -21.41
N GLY A 134 20.63 6.76 -21.34
CA GLY A 134 19.95 7.34 -22.50
C GLY A 134 19.00 6.37 -23.24
N THR A 135 18.89 5.11 -22.80
CA THR A 135 18.01 4.10 -23.42
C THR A 135 16.61 4.01 -22.78
N GLU A 136 16.38 4.80 -21.73
CA GLU A 136 15.15 4.84 -20.91
C GLU A 136 13.86 4.96 -21.74
N LYS A 137 13.92 5.69 -22.86
CA LYS A 137 12.77 5.93 -23.75
C LYS A 137 12.39 4.75 -24.65
N LYS A 138 13.21 3.69 -24.69
CA LYS A 138 12.93 2.51 -25.53
C LYS A 138 11.73 1.70 -25.03
N LEU A 139 11.57 1.64 -23.70
CA LEU A 139 10.46 0.91 -23.08
C LEU A 139 10.15 1.43 -21.67
N GLY A 140 11.18 1.75 -20.88
CA GLY A 140 11.04 2.05 -19.46
C GLY A 140 10.33 3.35 -19.14
N SER A 141 10.31 4.34 -20.03
CA SER A 141 9.50 5.56 -19.86
C SER A 141 8.01 5.35 -20.17
N TRP A 142 7.65 4.20 -20.74
CA TRP A 142 6.29 3.89 -21.21
C TRP A 142 5.57 2.87 -20.31
N LEU A 143 6.33 2.03 -19.59
CA LEU A 143 5.85 1.08 -18.57
C LEU A 143 5.79 1.73 -17.17
#